data_AF-A0A969BLS1-F1
#
_entry.id   AF-A0A969BLS1-F1
#
_cell.length_a   1.000
_cell.length_b   1.000
_cell.length_c   1.000
_cell.angle_alpha   90.00
_cell.angle_beta   90.00
_cell.angle_gamma   90.00
#
_symmetry.space_group_name_H-M   'P 1'
#
loop_
_entity.id
_entity.type
_entity.pdbx_description
1 polymer ?
#
loop_
_entity_poly.entity_id
_entity_poly.type
_entity_poly.pdbx_seq_one_letter_code
_entity_poly.pdbx_strand_id
1 'polypeptide(L)'
;AAWYGFQFEVLGGSWDALTKGVKLATRYQLASTTDAEDTWWNGNPNGWQGSLLSKDVTAAGGLAAIFKDKWAHVVCAYDATTKVGTMFVNGEKTREWDFDLWPDDSPKKAATGVKFAGNTTDGGNNLAIGFIQASGNRIVSDGWADPSNPDNNHFKGLLDDIRIFSRSLTTTEVSLMYNSEKP
;
A
#
# COMPACT_ATOMS: atom_id res chain seq x y z
N ALA A 1 14.20 -6.72 -3.91
CA ALA A 1 12.86 -6.12 -3.83
C ALA A 1 11.85 -7.23 -3.60
N ALA A 2 11.26 -7.31 -2.40
CA ALA A 2 10.40 -8.42 -1.96
C ALA A 2 8.99 -8.44 -2.59
N TRP A 3 8.64 -7.40 -3.33
CA TRP A 3 7.28 -7.12 -3.74
C TRP A 3 6.94 -7.88 -5.01
N TYR A 4 6.70 -9.18 -4.87
CA TYR A 4 6.13 -10.01 -5.93
C TYR A 4 4.60 -9.95 -5.95
N GLY A 5 3.97 -9.23 -5.01
CA GLY A 5 2.53 -9.00 -4.94
C GLY A 5 2.27 -7.59 -4.42
N PHE A 6 1.49 -7.49 -3.34
CA PHE A 6 1.29 -6.22 -2.64
C PHE A 6 1.70 -6.34 -1.16
N GLN A 7 2.04 -5.20 -0.57
CA GLN A 7 2.31 -5.03 0.86
C GLN A 7 1.77 -3.67 1.28
N PHE A 8 0.82 -3.68 2.21
CA PHE A 8 0.47 -2.47 2.95
C PHE A 8 1.31 -2.39 4.24
N GLU A 9 1.84 -1.23 4.54
CA GLU A 9 2.72 -1.00 5.69
C GLU A 9 2.33 0.32 6.38
N VAL A 10 2.20 0.29 7.71
CA VAL A 10 2.36 1.49 8.54
C VAL A 10 3.86 1.64 8.78
N LEU A 11 4.43 2.70 8.23
CA LEU A 11 5.89 2.89 8.23
C LEU A 11 6.44 2.92 9.66
N GLY A 12 7.67 2.45 9.83
CA GLY A 12 8.46 2.62 11.05
C GLY A 12 8.68 4.10 11.42
N GLY A 13 9.56 4.36 12.40
CA GLY A 13 9.89 5.72 12.84
C GLY A 13 8.91 6.34 13.82
N SER A 14 9.14 7.60 14.17
CA SER A 14 8.38 8.35 15.17
C SER A 14 6.98 8.72 14.67
N TRP A 15 6.01 8.84 15.57
CA TRP A 15 4.66 9.35 15.27
C TRP A 15 4.65 10.89 15.13
N ASP A 16 5.54 11.42 14.30
CA ASP A 16 5.56 12.84 13.94
C ASP A 16 4.93 13.08 12.57
N ALA A 17 4.71 14.36 12.24
CA ALA A 17 3.95 14.74 11.07
C ALA A 17 4.61 14.39 9.73
N LEU A 18 5.94 14.21 9.69
CA LEU A 18 6.70 14.06 8.45
C LEU A 18 7.24 12.64 8.24
N THR A 19 7.65 11.95 9.32
CA THR A 19 8.27 10.64 9.22
C THR A 19 7.25 9.51 9.17
N LYS A 20 6.17 9.62 9.96
CA LYS A 20 5.14 8.57 9.97
C LYS A 20 4.32 8.61 8.70
N GLY A 21 4.20 7.47 8.06
CA GLY A 21 3.41 7.29 6.85
C GLY A 21 2.70 5.94 6.80
N VAL A 22 1.91 5.79 5.76
CA VAL A 22 1.47 4.48 5.26
C VAL A 22 1.97 4.30 3.84
N LYS A 23 2.19 3.06 3.44
CA LYS A 23 2.72 2.71 2.13
C LYS A 23 1.98 1.52 1.57
N LEU A 24 1.75 1.55 0.27
CA LEU A 24 1.33 0.42 -0.52
C LEU A 24 2.43 0.12 -1.54
N ALA A 25 3.20 -0.92 -1.29
CA ALA A 25 4.06 -1.48 -2.31
C ALA A 25 3.25 -2.47 -3.15
N THR A 26 3.24 -2.30 -4.48
CA THR A 26 2.46 -3.16 -5.39
C THR A 26 3.28 -3.52 -6.62
N ARG A 27 3.21 -4.78 -7.02
CA ARG A 27 3.78 -5.30 -8.25
C ARG A 27 2.78 -5.15 -9.39
N TYR A 28 3.25 -4.64 -10.52
CA TYR A 28 2.47 -4.39 -11.72
C TYR A 28 2.97 -5.22 -12.89
N GLN A 29 2.04 -5.65 -13.75
CA GLN A 29 2.36 -6.19 -15.06
C GLN A 29 2.68 -5.05 -16.03
N LEU A 30 3.86 -5.10 -16.64
CA LEU A 30 4.28 -4.22 -17.72
C LEU A 30 4.24 -4.99 -19.06
N ALA A 31 4.68 -4.36 -20.15
CA ALA A 31 4.62 -4.97 -21.49
C ALA A 31 5.28 -6.37 -21.59
N SER A 32 6.48 -6.54 -21.02
CA SER A 32 7.27 -7.79 -21.13
C SER A 32 7.82 -8.29 -19.79
N THR A 33 7.60 -7.55 -18.71
CA THR A 33 8.13 -7.85 -17.38
C THR A 33 7.12 -7.45 -16.31
N THR A 34 7.49 -7.61 -15.06
CA THR A 34 6.77 -7.01 -13.94
C THR A 34 7.71 -6.04 -13.23
N ASP A 35 7.15 -5.02 -12.60
CA ASP A 35 7.92 -4.14 -11.73
C ASP A 35 7.07 -3.60 -10.58
N ALA A 36 7.69 -3.29 -9.44
CA ALA A 36 7.00 -2.84 -8.24
C ALA A 36 7.08 -1.32 -8.08
N GLU A 37 6.02 -0.71 -7.56
CA GLU A 37 6.08 0.65 -7.02
C GLU A 37 5.71 0.69 -5.55
N ASP A 38 6.33 1.64 -4.84
CA ASP A 38 6.29 1.77 -3.39
C ASP A 38 5.61 3.06 -2.95
N THR A 39 4.39 3.30 -3.44
CA THR A 39 3.68 4.55 -3.18
C THR A 39 3.32 4.70 -1.71
N TRP A 40 3.69 5.84 -1.14
CA TRP A 40 3.44 6.18 0.26
C TRP A 40 2.68 7.50 0.41
N TRP A 41 2.12 7.66 1.61
CA TRP A 41 1.47 8.88 2.09
C TRP A 41 1.93 9.19 3.51
N ASN A 42 2.52 10.37 3.69
CA ASN A 42 2.86 10.99 4.98
C ASN A 42 2.63 12.51 4.86
N GLY A 43 3.07 13.31 5.84
CA GLY A 43 2.93 14.77 5.77
C GLY A 43 3.85 15.48 4.78
N ASN A 44 4.79 14.80 4.13
CA ASN A 44 5.62 15.44 3.12
C ASN A 44 4.82 15.60 1.81
N PRO A 45 4.63 16.83 1.29
CA PRO A 45 4.01 17.04 -0.02
C PRO A 45 4.85 16.35 -1.09
N ASN A 46 4.28 15.34 -1.75
CA ASN A 46 5.08 14.45 -2.57
C ASN A 46 5.19 14.93 -4.03
N GLY A 47 6.43 15.21 -4.47
CA GLY A 47 6.81 15.49 -5.87
C GLY A 47 7.15 14.23 -6.68
N TRP A 48 6.71 13.07 -6.23
CA TRP A 48 7.01 11.77 -6.85
C TRP A 48 6.45 11.63 -8.27
N GLN A 49 7.10 10.80 -9.09
CA GLN A 49 6.73 10.58 -10.49
C GLN A 49 5.29 10.07 -10.61
N GLY A 50 4.47 10.76 -11.39
CA GLY A 50 3.06 10.37 -11.57
C GLY A 50 2.18 10.61 -10.35
N SER A 51 2.62 11.41 -9.38
CA SER A 51 1.80 11.90 -8.28
C SER A 51 0.62 12.76 -8.80
N LEU A 52 -0.62 12.32 -8.59
CA LEU A 52 -1.83 13.11 -8.86
C LEU A 52 -2.35 13.83 -7.61
N LEU A 53 -2.32 13.14 -6.48
CA LEU A 53 -2.79 13.66 -5.20
C LEU A 53 -1.88 13.17 -4.08
N SER A 54 -1.50 14.07 -3.18
CA SER A 54 -0.98 13.76 -1.86
C SER A 54 -1.63 14.72 -0.87
N LYS A 55 -2.57 14.23 -0.07
CA LYS A 55 -3.30 15.07 0.89
C LYS A 55 -2.33 15.57 1.96
N ASP A 56 -2.19 16.90 2.10
CA ASP A 56 -1.41 17.49 3.18
C ASP A 56 -2.11 17.27 4.53
N VAL A 57 -1.33 16.78 5.49
CA VAL A 57 -1.77 16.49 6.85
C VAL A 57 -0.85 17.09 7.91
N THR A 58 0.16 17.87 7.51
CA THR A 58 1.18 18.42 8.41
C THR A 58 0.57 19.28 9.52
N ALA A 59 -0.31 20.22 9.14
CA ALA A 59 -1.02 21.08 10.07
C ALA A 59 -2.03 20.35 10.95
N ALA A 60 -2.47 19.15 10.56
CA ALA A 60 -3.44 18.32 11.28
C ALA A 60 -2.77 17.32 12.26
N GLY A 61 -1.46 17.41 12.49
CA GLY A 61 -0.71 16.45 13.32
C GLY A 61 -0.27 15.19 12.58
N GLY A 62 -0.33 15.21 11.24
CA GLY A 62 0.08 14.13 10.36
C GLY A 62 -0.70 12.83 10.55
N LEU A 63 -0.04 11.72 10.21
CA LEU A 63 -0.63 10.38 10.29
C LEU A 63 -0.89 9.94 11.72
N ALA A 64 -0.21 10.53 12.71
CA ALA A 64 -0.48 10.26 14.13
C ALA A 64 -1.91 10.63 14.52
N ALA A 65 -2.45 11.73 14.00
CA ALA A 65 -3.82 12.13 14.28
C ALA A 65 -4.86 11.15 13.72
N ILE A 66 -4.48 10.29 12.77
CA ILE A 66 -5.38 9.40 12.03
C ILE A 66 -5.22 7.93 12.49
N PHE A 67 -3.98 7.45 12.64
CA PHE A 67 -3.68 6.03 12.85
C PHE A 67 -3.20 5.68 14.25
N LYS A 68 -2.65 6.64 15.02
CA LYS A 68 -2.07 6.31 16.33
C LYS A 68 -3.20 6.06 17.33
N ASP A 69 -3.27 4.81 17.83
CA ASP A 69 -4.24 4.36 18.83
C ASP A 69 -5.70 4.62 18.42
N LYS A 70 -5.98 4.53 17.10
CA LYS A 70 -7.29 4.81 16.50
C LYS A 70 -7.61 3.79 15.40
N TRP A 71 -8.90 3.51 15.23
CA TRP A 71 -9.38 2.82 14.03
C TRP A 71 -9.26 3.72 12.81
N ALA A 72 -8.71 3.19 11.73
CA ALA A 72 -8.65 3.83 10.44
C ALA A 72 -9.10 2.83 9.37
N HIS A 73 -10.06 3.24 8.54
CA HIS A 73 -10.50 2.46 7.39
C HIS A 73 -9.61 2.80 6.20
N VAL A 74 -8.89 1.82 5.66
CA VAL A 74 -7.95 2.03 4.54
C VAL A 74 -8.37 1.20 3.34
N VAL A 75 -8.51 1.84 2.19
CA VAL A 75 -8.74 1.17 0.91
C VAL A 75 -7.65 1.56 -0.06
N CYS A 76 -7.04 0.57 -0.71
CA CYS A 76 -6.15 0.78 -1.84
C CYS A 76 -6.80 0.17 -3.08
N ALA A 77 -6.97 0.97 -4.12
CA ALA A 77 -7.59 0.56 -5.38
C ALA A 77 -6.67 0.88 -6.55
N TYR A 78 -6.74 0.08 -7.61
CA TYR A 78 -6.05 0.33 -8.86
C TYR A 78 -6.98 0.04 -10.04
N ASP A 79 -7.14 1.02 -10.92
CA ASP A 79 -7.86 0.90 -12.16
C ASP A 79 -6.86 0.69 -13.31
N ALA A 80 -6.90 -0.49 -13.93
CA ALA A 80 -5.98 -0.83 -15.02
C ALA A 80 -6.28 -0.12 -16.34
N THR A 81 -7.52 0.37 -16.54
CA THR A 81 -7.90 1.10 -17.75
C THR A 81 -7.33 2.52 -17.74
N THR A 82 -7.38 3.19 -16.60
CA THR A 82 -6.80 4.53 -16.41
C THR A 82 -5.37 4.50 -15.88
N LYS A 83 -4.89 3.34 -15.44
CA LYS A 83 -3.61 3.11 -14.75
C LYS A 83 -3.42 3.95 -13.48
N VAL A 84 -4.53 4.37 -12.88
CA VAL A 84 -4.54 5.16 -11.65
C VAL A 84 -4.65 4.24 -10.43
N GLY A 85 -3.74 4.42 -9.49
CA GLY A 85 -3.86 3.89 -8.12
C GLY A 85 -4.36 4.97 -7.17
N THR A 86 -5.23 4.58 -6.24
CA THR A 86 -5.81 5.47 -5.24
C THR A 86 -5.74 4.82 -3.86
N MET A 87 -5.25 5.58 -2.88
CA MET A 87 -5.41 5.27 -1.46
C MET A 87 -6.51 6.15 -0.88
N PHE A 88 -7.42 5.52 -0.16
CA PHE A 88 -8.44 6.16 0.64
C PHE A 88 -8.17 5.87 2.11
N VAL A 89 -8.37 6.88 2.96
CA VAL A 89 -8.37 6.73 4.41
C VAL A 89 -9.61 7.40 4.96
N ASN A 90 -10.37 6.66 5.79
CA ASN A 90 -11.63 7.11 6.39
C ASN A 90 -12.63 7.65 5.34
N GLY A 91 -12.73 6.94 4.21
CA GLY A 91 -13.67 7.25 3.13
C GLY A 91 -13.23 8.39 2.19
N GLU A 92 -12.08 9.02 2.44
CA GLU A 92 -11.57 10.14 1.64
C GLU A 92 -10.33 9.73 0.84
N LYS A 93 -10.17 10.28 -0.37
CA LYS A 93 -8.93 10.12 -1.13
C LYS A 93 -7.77 10.84 -0.43
N THR A 94 -6.67 10.14 -0.23
CA THR A 94 -5.47 10.69 0.42
C THR A 94 -4.23 10.64 -0.46
N ARG A 95 -4.16 9.67 -1.37
CA ARG A 95 -3.07 9.52 -2.33
C ARG A 95 -3.62 9.06 -3.67
N GLU A 96 -3.14 9.64 -4.76
CA GLU A 96 -3.35 9.12 -6.11
C GLU A 96 -2.05 9.17 -6.91
N TRP A 97 -1.83 8.15 -7.72
CA TRP A 97 -0.73 8.06 -8.66
C TRP A 97 -1.20 7.50 -9.99
N ASP A 98 -0.56 7.92 -11.07
CA ASP A 98 -0.94 7.63 -12.44
C ASP A 98 0.30 7.25 -13.26
N PHE A 99 0.28 6.06 -13.86
CA PHE A 99 1.38 5.61 -14.71
C PHE A 99 1.45 6.33 -16.07
N ASP A 100 0.37 6.93 -16.57
CA ASP A 100 0.41 7.71 -17.80
C ASP A 100 1.19 9.02 -17.64
N LEU A 101 1.35 9.50 -16.40
CA LEU A 101 2.18 10.64 -16.04
C LEU A 101 3.67 10.29 -15.88
N TRP A 102 4.09 9.05 -16.16
CA TRP A 102 5.50 8.68 -16.19
C TRP A 102 6.19 9.13 -17.49
N PRO A 103 7.53 9.26 -17.50
CA PRO A 103 8.29 9.57 -18.71
C PRO A 103 8.00 8.55 -19.82
N ASP A 104 8.02 8.99 -21.07
CA ASP A 104 7.65 8.15 -22.23
C ASP A 104 8.57 6.93 -22.40
N ASP A 105 9.83 7.04 -21.97
CA ASP A 105 10.83 5.97 -22.01
C ASP A 105 10.76 5.04 -20.79
N SER A 106 9.91 5.33 -19.80
CA SER A 106 9.76 4.49 -18.63
C SER A 106 8.89 3.26 -18.93
N PRO A 107 9.36 2.02 -18.65
CA PRO A 107 8.54 0.81 -18.76
C PRO A 107 7.26 0.86 -17.92
N LYS A 108 7.23 1.67 -16.86
CA LYS A 108 6.08 1.84 -15.95
C LYS A 108 4.87 2.43 -16.64
N LYS A 109 5.08 3.28 -17.66
CA LYS A 109 3.99 3.83 -18.48
C LYS A 109 3.19 2.73 -19.19
N ALA A 110 3.80 1.57 -19.41
CA ALA A 110 3.15 0.39 -20.00
C ALA A 110 2.50 -0.53 -18.95
N ALA A 111 2.22 -0.06 -17.73
CA ALA A 111 1.47 -0.83 -16.75
C ALA A 111 0.08 -1.21 -17.28
N THR A 112 -0.30 -2.47 -17.05
CA THR A 112 -1.58 -3.05 -17.54
C THR A 112 -2.44 -3.63 -16.42
N GLY A 113 -1.97 -3.62 -15.18
CA GLY A 113 -2.64 -4.30 -14.07
C GLY A 113 -1.72 -4.55 -12.89
N VAL A 114 -2.33 -4.78 -11.73
CA VAL A 114 -1.63 -5.39 -10.58
C VAL A 114 -1.34 -6.86 -10.89
N LYS A 115 -0.20 -7.37 -10.40
CA LYS A 115 0.24 -8.72 -10.70
C LYS A 115 0.90 -9.36 -9.50
N PHE A 116 0.43 -10.54 -9.12
CA PHE A 116 1.29 -11.44 -8.36
C PHE A 116 2.29 -12.09 -9.33
N ALA A 117 3.55 -11.69 -9.23
CA ALA A 117 4.68 -12.15 -10.04
C ALA A 117 5.26 -13.50 -9.57
N GLY A 118 4.56 -14.20 -8.69
CA GLY A 118 4.93 -15.52 -8.18
C GLY A 118 5.81 -15.47 -6.94
N ASN A 119 5.87 -16.60 -6.24
CA ASN A 119 6.88 -16.84 -5.21
C ASN A 119 7.73 -18.04 -5.66
N THR A 120 9.06 -17.90 -5.62
CA THR A 120 9.99 -18.96 -6.00
C THR A 120 10.29 -19.93 -4.85
N THR A 121 9.64 -19.78 -3.69
CA THR A 121 9.83 -20.67 -2.54
C THR A 121 8.85 -21.84 -2.60
N ASP A 122 9.32 -23.03 -2.19
CA ASP A 122 8.50 -24.26 -2.14
C ASP A 122 7.33 -24.21 -1.15
N GLY A 123 7.23 -23.20 -0.28
CA GLY A 123 6.14 -23.10 0.70
C GLY A 123 4.91 -22.30 0.24
N GLY A 124 4.73 -22.10 -1.07
CA GLY A 124 3.47 -21.70 -1.68
C GLY A 124 3.16 -20.19 -1.73
N ASN A 125 1.88 -19.85 -1.95
CA ASN A 125 1.41 -18.48 -2.22
C ASN A 125 0.53 -17.95 -1.07
N ASN A 126 1.04 -18.00 0.15
CA ASN A 126 0.31 -17.58 1.34
C ASN A 126 0.36 -16.06 1.51
N LEU A 127 -0.79 -15.45 1.84
CA LEU A 127 -0.89 -14.07 2.28
C LEU A 127 -0.52 -13.97 3.77
N ALA A 128 0.30 -12.99 4.13
CA ALA A 128 0.59 -12.69 5.52
C ALA A 128 -0.24 -11.50 6.00
N ILE A 129 -0.65 -11.56 7.26
CA ILE A 129 -1.26 -10.46 7.99
C ILE A 129 -0.37 -10.17 9.19
N GLY A 130 -0.05 -8.90 9.41
CA GLY A 130 0.78 -8.44 10.51
C GLY A 130 2.28 -8.57 10.30
N PHE A 131 2.75 -9.05 9.15
CA PHE A 131 4.17 -9.08 8.80
C PHE A 131 4.38 -9.01 7.28
N ILE A 132 5.61 -8.75 6.84
CA ILE A 132 5.94 -8.51 5.42
C ILE A 132 5.80 -9.75 4.51
N GLN A 133 5.88 -10.96 5.07
CA GLN A 133 5.80 -12.23 4.34
C GLN A 133 5.38 -13.36 5.27
N ALA A 134 4.76 -14.42 4.72
CA ALA A 134 4.34 -15.56 5.54
C ALA A 134 5.53 -16.48 5.80
N SER A 135 5.50 -17.20 6.92
CA SER A 135 6.60 -18.07 7.36
C SER A 135 6.92 -19.18 6.35
N GLY A 136 5.89 -19.73 5.69
CA GLY A 136 6.07 -20.78 4.69
C GLY A 136 6.70 -20.28 3.39
N ASN A 137 6.50 -19.02 3.02
CA ASN A 137 6.84 -18.53 1.68
C ASN A 137 7.75 -17.30 1.72
N ARG A 138 8.80 -17.40 2.52
CA ARG A 138 9.76 -16.33 2.83
C ARG A 138 10.78 -16.12 1.70
N ILE A 139 10.68 -15.00 0.98
CA ILE A 139 11.66 -14.61 -0.06
C ILE A 139 12.78 -13.75 0.52
N VAL A 140 12.47 -12.90 1.51
CA VAL A 140 13.47 -12.03 2.15
C VAL A 140 14.12 -12.79 3.29
N SER A 141 15.37 -13.21 3.09
CA SER A 141 16.14 -14.00 4.07
C SER A 141 16.82 -13.18 5.16
N ASP A 142 16.82 -11.84 5.05
CA ASP A 142 17.41 -10.94 6.05
C ASP A 142 16.78 -11.11 7.43
N GLY A 143 17.59 -10.99 8.49
CA GLY A 143 17.15 -11.21 9.87
C GLY A 143 15.99 -10.33 10.32
N TRP A 144 15.89 -9.10 9.79
CA TRP A 144 14.78 -8.18 10.08
C TRP A 144 13.42 -8.66 9.52
N ALA A 145 13.44 -9.57 8.55
CA ALA A 145 12.28 -10.14 7.87
C ALA A 145 12.01 -11.60 8.30
N ASP A 146 12.52 -12.01 9.47
CA ASP A 146 12.24 -13.31 10.06
C ASP A 146 10.96 -13.24 10.92
N PRO A 147 9.87 -13.93 10.53
CA PRO A 147 8.62 -13.89 11.29
C PRO A 147 8.70 -14.61 12.64
N SER A 148 9.69 -15.48 12.85
CA SER A 148 9.86 -16.23 14.11
C SER A 148 10.44 -15.38 15.24
N ASN A 149 11.09 -14.26 14.91
CA ASN A 149 11.60 -13.32 15.89
C ASN A 149 10.51 -12.31 16.27
N PRO A 150 10.00 -12.30 17.53
CA PRO A 150 8.97 -11.37 17.97
C PRO A 150 9.46 -9.91 18.06
N ASP A 151 10.76 -9.67 18.09
CA ASP A 151 11.34 -8.32 18.17
C ASP A 151 11.40 -7.60 16.81
N ASN A 152 11.15 -8.32 15.72
CA ASN A 152 11.09 -7.75 14.38
C ASN A 152 9.85 -6.87 14.16
N ASN A 153 9.74 -6.27 12.97
CA ASN A 153 8.71 -5.29 12.60
C ASN A 153 7.33 -5.90 12.34
N HIS A 154 6.85 -6.74 13.27
CA HIS A 154 5.45 -7.16 13.32
C HIS A 154 4.54 -5.96 13.53
N PHE A 155 3.37 -6.00 12.91
CA PHE A 155 2.33 -5.00 13.14
C PHE A 155 1.85 -5.11 14.60
N LYS A 156 1.87 -3.98 15.30
CA LYS A 156 1.47 -3.88 16.71
C LYS A 156 0.16 -3.09 16.81
N GLY A 157 -0.96 -3.78 16.55
CA GLY A 157 -2.28 -3.17 16.56
C GLY A 157 -3.39 -4.20 16.35
N LEU A 158 -4.61 -3.70 16.20
CA LEU A 158 -5.79 -4.49 15.88
C LEU A 158 -6.10 -4.35 14.38
N LEU A 159 -6.64 -5.42 13.79
CA LEU A 159 -7.12 -5.44 12.41
C LEU A 159 -8.51 -6.06 12.41
N ASP A 160 -9.39 -5.54 11.57
CA ASP A 160 -10.74 -6.06 11.36
C ASP A 160 -11.16 -5.82 9.90
N ASP A 161 -12.18 -6.54 9.43
CA ASP A 161 -12.84 -6.33 8.13
C ASP A 161 -11.92 -6.37 6.89
N ILE A 162 -10.93 -7.27 6.89
CA ILE A 162 -9.99 -7.41 5.76
C ILE A 162 -10.69 -8.01 4.54
N ARG A 163 -10.67 -7.27 3.42
CA ARG A 163 -11.32 -7.64 2.15
C ARG A 163 -10.40 -7.42 0.96
N ILE A 164 -10.55 -8.26 -0.06
CA ILE A 164 -9.84 -8.16 -1.34
C ILE A 164 -10.86 -8.25 -2.47
N PHE A 165 -10.77 -7.32 -3.43
CA PHE A 165 -11.67 -7.23 -4.57
C PHE A 165 -10.91 -7.48 -5.87
N SER A 166 -11.56 -8.12 -6.84
CA SER A 166 -11.01 -8.35 -8.18
C SER A 166 -11.27 -7.19 -9.15
N ARG A 167 -11.63 -6.02 -8.62
CA ARG A 167 -11.90 -4.79 -9.38
C ARG A 167 -11.50 -3.57 -8.56
N SER A 168 -11.30 -2.46 -9.25
CA SER A 168 -11.17 -1.15 -8.59
C SER A 168 -12.50 -0.75 -7.95
N LEU A 169 -12.42 -0.19 -6.74
CA LEU A 169 -13.55 0.44 -6.06
C LEU A 169 -13.59 1.93 -6.40
N THR A 170 -14.78 2.45 -6.64
CA THR A 170 -15.00 3.88 -6.89
C THR A 170 -15.01 4.67 -5.59
N THR A 171 -14.80 5.98 -5.68
CA THR A 171 -14.90 6.91 -4.52
C THR A 171 -16.23 6.76 -3.78
N THR A 172 -17.34 6.64 -4.51
CA THR A 172 -18.67 6.50 -3.92
C THR A 172 -18.81 5.20 -3.15
N GLU A 173 -18.35 4.08 -3.71
CA GLU A 173 -18.38 2.79 -3.03
C GLU A 173 -17.56 2.79 -1.73
N VAL A 174 -16.35 3.37 -1.78
CA VAL A 174 -15.49 3.47 -0.60
C VAL A 174 -16.10 4.40 0.47
N SER A 175 -16.71 5.51 0.05
CA SER A 175 -17.40 6.42 0.97
C SER A 175 -18.61 5.76 1.63
N LEU A 176 -19.40 4.99 0.87
CA LEU A 176 -20.53 4.23 1.41
C LEU A 176 -20.06 3.15 2.39
N MET A 177 -19.05 2.37 2.02
CA MET A 177 -18.44 1.35 2.87
C MET A 177 -17.96 1.92 4.20
N TYR A 178 -17.18 3.02 4.16
CA TYR A 178 -16.74 3.68 5.39
C TYR A 178 -17.91 4.17 6.24
N ASN A 179 -18.94 4.79 5.64
CA ASN A 179 -20.07 5.30 6.41
C ASN A 179 -20.95 4.21 7.03
N SER A 180 -21.00 3.01 6.44
CA SER A 180 -21.71 1.87 7.02
C SER A 180 -20.92 1.12 8.11
N GLU A 181 -19.60 1.32 8.16
CA GLU A 181 -18.69 0.49 8.98
C GLU A 181 -17.92 1.28 10.04
N LYS A 182 -17.91 2.61 9.97
CA LYS A 182 -17.24 3.44 10.97
C LYS A 182 -17.88 3.23 12.36
N PRO A 183 -17.06 3.21 13.44
CA PRO A 183 -17.55 3.14 14.82
C PRO A 183 -18.47 4.31 15.21
#